data_AF-A0A1I7W5K6-F1
#
_entry.id   AF-A0A1I7W5K6-F1
#
_cell.length_a   1.000
_cell.length_b   1.000
_cell.length_c   1.000
_cell.angle_alpha   90.00
_cell.angle_beta   90.00
_cell.angle_gamma   90.00
#
_symmetry.space_group_name_H-M   'P 1'
#
loop_
_entity.id
_entity.type
_entity.pdbx_description
1 polymer ?
#
loop_
_entity_poly.entity_id
_entity_poly.type
_entity_poly.pdbx_seq_one_letter_code
_entity_poly.pdbx_strand_id
1 'polypeptide(L)'
;MHNKFTPLEKDGAIVDGNRQINESRKDSNISHSIESEYQTNLRMIGRSARDTIKMFNNIANETKEKLDKNPFSSTYIAPKYDTNAHDYGRPKHGSKTEARGIKAGDYVMREVLFLCEVINTHAEGEPPNRIIRFGPLFYIYAHYSDK
;
A
#
# COMPACT_ATOMS: atom_id res chain seq x y z
N MET A 1 30.19 -54.77 9.25
CA MET A 1 30.32 -55.71 8.12
C MET A 1 28.96 -55.84 7.45
N HIS A 2 28.93 -55.53 6.14
CA HIS A 2 27.94 -55.90 5.14
C HIS A 2 26.56 -55.20 5.12
N ASN A 3 26.54 -54.14 4.32
CA ASN A 3 25.43 -53.68 3.47
C ASN A 3 24.69 -54.85 2.79
N LYS A 4 23.36 -54.74 2.71
CA LYS A 4 22.59 -55.22 1.54
C LYS A 4 21.53 -54.19 1.18
N PHE A 5 21.71 -53.63 -0.01
CA PHE A 5 20.78 -52.78 -0.74
C PHE A 5 20.05 -53.69 -1.75
N THR A 6 18.73 -53.62 -1.83
CA THR A 6 17.98 -53.96 -3.05
C THR A 6 16.76 -53.05 -3.17
N PRO A 7 16.38 -52.62 -4.39
CA PRO A 7 15.56 -51.43 -4.63
C PRO A 7 14.11 -51.79 -4.94
N LEU A 8 13.18 -50.92 -4.54
CA LEU A 8 11.82 -50.89 -5.09
C LEU A 8 11.62 -49.53 -5.75
N GLU A 9 11.77 -49.52 -7.08
CA GLU A 9 11.14 -48.55 -7.95
C GLU A 9 9.62 -48.70 -7.82
N LYS A 10 8.92 -47.57 -7.68
CA LYS A 10 7.66 -47.25 -8.35
C LYS A 10 7.25 -45.81 -8.03
N ASP A 11 7.59 -44.95 -8.98
CA ASP A 11 6.76 -43.89 -9.55
C ASP A 11 5.65 -43.32 -8.67
N GLY A 12 5.87 -42.09 -8.21
CA GLY A 12 4.86 -41.28 -7.55
C GLY A 12 5.38 -39.87 -7.39
N ALA A 13 5.06 -39.01 -8.36
CA ALA A 13 5.46 -37.63 -8.45
C ALA A 13 5.26 -36.86 -7.12
N ILE A 14 6.36 -36.37 -6.53
CA ILE A 14 6.31 -35.20 -5.66
C ILE A 14 7.21 -34.14 -6.30
N VAL A 15 6.51 -33.16 -6.87
CA VAL A 15 7.07 -31.96 -7.49
C VAL A 15 7.88 -31.20 -6.43
N ASP A 16 9.16 -31.03 -6.72
CA ASP A 16 10.05 -30.07 -6.06
C ASP A 16 9.45 -28.66 -6.14
N GLY A 17 8.75 -28.24 -5.08
CA GLY A 17 8.15 -26.92 -4.92
C GLY A 17 9.16 -25.80 -4.65
N ASN A 18 10.43 -25.99 -5.02
CA ASN A 18 11.46 -24.95 -4.99
C ASN A 18 11.78 -24.50 -6.43
N ARG A 19 10.77 -23.94 -7.09
CA ARG A 19 10.96 -23.14 -8.30
C ARG A 19 10.87 -21.67 -7.95
N GLN A 20 12.03 -21.04 -7.97
CA GLN A 20 12.28 -19.65 -8.31
C GLN A 20 11.04 -18.89 -8.79
N ILE A 21 10.55 -18.01 -7.92
CA ILE A 21 9.82 -16.80 -8.32
C ILE A 21 10.66 -15.58 -7.92
N ASN A 22 11.89 -15.55 -8.41
CA ASN A 22 12.55 -14.28 -8.66
C ASN A 22 12.27 -13.94 -10.12
N GLU A 23 11.20 -13.20 -10.37
CA GLU A 23 11.18 -12.21 -11.45
C GLU A 23 9.99 -11.27 -11.29
N SER A 24 10.30 -9.97 -11.31
CA SER A 24 9.39 -8.86 -11.56
C SER A 24 8.54 -8.34 -10.40
N ARG A 25 9.21 -7.81 -9.36
CA ARG A 25 8.80 -6.53 -8.76
C ARG A 25 9.99 -5.58 -8.76
N LYS A 26 10.12 -4.82 -9.83
CA LYS A 26 10.93 -3.60 -9.87
C LYS A 26 10.33 -2.63 -8.86
N ASP A 27 10.81 -2.67 -7.62
CA ASP A 27 10.75 -1.53 -6.71
C ASP A 27 11.79 -0.49 -7.17
N SER A 28 11.63 0.01 -8.39
CA SER A 28 12.46 1.07 -8.94
C SER A 28 11.86 2.45 -8.73
N ASN A 29 10.66 2.60 -8.16
CA ASN A 29 9.97 3.90 -8.13
C ASN A 29 10.34 4.84 -6.99
N ILE A 30 11.04 4.38 -5.95
CA ILE A 30 11.48 5.25 -4.84
C ILE A 30 12.90 5.79 -5.07
N SER A 31 13.78 5.00 -5.69
CA SER A 31 15.13 5.46 -6.05
C SER A 31 15.12 6.40 -7.26
N HIS A 32 14.21 6.16 -8.21
CA HIS A 32 14.15 6.92 -9.46
C HIS A 32 13.56 8.33 -9.31
N SER A 33 12.86 8.61 -8.21
CA SER A 33 12.36 9.95 -7.89
C SER A 33 13.47 10.81 -7.27
N ILE A 34 14.22 10.28 -6.29
CA ILE A 34 15.31 11.02 -5.64
C ILE A 34 16.51 11.20 -6.58
N GLU A 35 16.91 10.19 -7.36
CA GLU A 35 18.00 10.33 -8.34
C GLU A 35 17.65 11.30 -9.49
N SER A 36 16.36 11.40 -9.87
CA SER A 36 15.93 12.35 -10.89
C SER A 36 16.05 13.80 -10.42
N GLU A 37 15.81 14.08 -9.15
CA GLU A 37 15.89 15.43 -8.58
C GLU A 37 17.36 15.92 -8.51
N TYR A 38 18.32 15.05 -8.22
CA TYR A 38 19.75 15.42 -8.21
C TYR A 38 20.37 15.52 -9.60
N GLN A 39 19.98 14.65 -10.56
CA GLN A 39 20.49 14.75 -11.94
C GLN A 39 19.99 16.01 -12.67
N THR A 40 18.81 16.51 -12.32
CA THR A 40 18.26 17.71 -12.97
C THR A 40 19.03 18.99 -12.58
N ASN A 41 19.62 19.02 -11.38
CA ASN A 41 20.32 20.18 -10.84
C ASN A 41 21.73 20.41 -11.43
N LEU A 42 22.35 19.41 -12.09
CA LEU A 42 23.70 19.54 -12.65
C LEU A 42 23.73 19.78 -14.19
N ARG A 43 22.57 19.88 -14.86
CA ARG A 43 22.48 19.98 -16.33
C ARG A 43 22.04 21.35 -16.85
N MET A 44 22.32 22.41 -16.10
CA MET A 44 21.94 23.79 -16.47
C MET A 44 22.86 24.42 -17.53
N ILE A 45 24.03 23.81 -17.77
CA ILE A 45 25.01 24.27 -18.76
C ILE A 45 24.71 23.55 -20.08
N GLY A 46 23.87 24.14 -20.95
CA GLY A 46 23.69 23.66 -22.33
C GLY A 46 22.26 23.41 -22.83
N ARG A 47 21.21 23.94 -22.16
CA ARG A 47 19.85 23.87 -22.74
C ARG A 47 19.65 24.95 -23.79
N SER A 48 19.03 24.59 -24.92
CA SER A 48 18.60 25.56 -25.92
C SER A 48 17.61 26.54 -25.29
N ALA A 49 17.61 27.81 -25.72
CA ALA A 49 16.61 28.80 -25.29
C ALA A 49 15.17 28.28 -25.48
N ARG A 50 14.95 27.43 -26.49
CA ARG A 50 13.66 26.78 -26.72
C ARG A 50 13.27 25.83 -25.58
N ASP A 51 14.23 25.12 -24.99
CA ASP A 51 13.98 24.16 -23.92
C ASP A 51 13.74 24.86 -22.59
N THR A 52 14.43 25.98 -22.32
CA THR A 52 14.18 26.79 -21.13
C THR A 52 12.80 27.45 -21.21
N ILE A 53 12.42 28.01 -22.36
CA ILE A 53 11.07 28.56 -22.58
C ILE A 53 9.99 27.49 -22.35
N LYS A 54 10.17 26.27 -22.88
CA LYS A 54 9.25 25.15 -22.63
C LYS A 54 9.13 24.83 -21.14
N MET A 55 10.25 24.78 -20.43
CA MET A 55 10.26 24.51 -18.99
C MET A 55 9.50 25.59 -18.21
N PHE A 56 9.74 26.87 -18.50
CA PHE A 56 9.02 27.97 -17.86
C PHE A 56 7.51 27.91 -18.11
N ASN A 57 7.11 27.62 -19.35
CA ASN A 57 5.70 27.46 -19.69
C ASN A 57 5.05 26.30 -18.93
N ASN A 58 5.76 25.16 -18.79
CA ASN A 58 5.27 24.02 -18.00
C ASN A 58 5.08 24.39 -16.53
N ILE A 59 6.07 25.05 -15.91
CA ILE A 59 5.99 25.49 -14.51
C ILE A 59 4.85 26.50 -14.32
N ALA A 60 4.68 27.43 -15.26
CA ALA A 60 3.59 28.41 -15.22
C ALA A 60 2.22 27.71 -15.26
N ASN A 61 2.06 26.71 -16.13
CA ASN A 61 0.82 25.93 -16.24
C ASN A 61 0.54 25.12 -14.96
N GLU A 62 1.53 24.40 -14.43
CA GLU A 62 1.38 23.64 -13.19
C GLU A 62 1.05 24.54 -11.99
N THR A 63 1.67 25.72 -11.93
CA THR A 63 1.41 26.69 -10.87
C THR A 63 -0.01 27.22 -10.96
N LYS A 64 -0.45 27.57 -12.17
CA LYS A 64 -1.83 27.99 -12.43
C LYS A 64 -2.83 26.91 -11.99
N GLU A 65 -2.64 25.66 -12.38
CA GLU A 65 -3.53 24.56 -11.98
C GLU A 65 -3.60 24.34 -10.46
N LYS A 66 -2.48 24.52 -9.76
CA LYS A 66 -2.42 24.40 -8.28
C LYS A 66 -3.15 25.57 -7.61
N LEU A 67 -2.95 26.79 -8.12
CA LEU A 67 -3.59 27.98 -7.60
C LEU A 67 -5.11 27.95 -7.82
N ASP A 68 -5.57 27.49 -8.99
CA ASP A 68 -7.00 27.40 -9.30
C ASP A 68 -7.74 26.42 -8.36
N LYS A 69 -7.05 25.43 -7.80
CA LYS A 69 -7.59 24.46 -6.83
C LYS A 69 -7.35 24.84 -5.37
N ASN A 70 -6.55 25.87 -5.11
CA ASN A 70 -6.20 26.28 -3.75
C ASN A 70 -7.25 27.28 -3.23
N PRO A 71 -8.01 26.98 -2.17
CA PRO A 71 -9.02 27.89 -1.63
C PRO A 71 -8.46 29.21 -1.09
N PHE A 72 -7.15 29.30 -0.86
CA PHE A 72 -6.47 30.51 -0.41
C PHE A 72 -5.86 31.34 -1.56
N SER A 73 -6.07 30.93 -2.82
CA SER A 73 -5.64 31.67 -4.02
C SER A 73 -6.72 32.65 -4.48
N SER A 74 -6.31 33.78 -5.07
CA SER A 74 -7.23 34.71 -5.73
C SER A 74 -7.88 34.12 -6.99
N THR A 75 -7.26 33.13 -7.63
CA THR A 75 -7.79 32.46 -8.83
C THR A 75 -8.58 31.20 -8.51
N TYR A 76 -8.92 30.96 -7.24
CA TYR A 76 -9.61 29.75 -6.82
C TYR A 76 -10.96 29.58 -7.53
N ILE A 77 -11.18 28.39 -8.08
CA ILE A 77 -12.45 27.95 -8.62
C ILE A 77 -12.84 26.68 -7.87
N ALA A 78 -14.00 26.72 -7.21
CA ALA A 78 -14.52 25.56 -6.50
C ALA A 78 -14.70 24.39 -7.48
N PRO A 79 -14.02 23.24 -7.26
CA PRO A 79 -14.13 22.10 -8.16
C PRO A 79 -15.55 21.53 -8.11
N LYS A 80 -16.16 21.37 -9.29
CA LYS A 80 -17.42 20.65 -9.45
C LYS A 80 -17.12 19.17 -9.69
N TYR A 81 -17.63 18.32 -8.80
CA TYR A 81 -17.44 16.87 -8.90
C TYR A 81 -18.66 16.21 -9.51
N ASP A 82 -18.44 15.19 -10.33
CA ASP A 82 -19.51 14.32 -10.85
C ASP A 82 -19.82 13.19 -9.86
N THR A 83 -21.02 13.20 -9.31
CA THR A 83 -21.48 12.19 -8.33
C THR A 83 -21.67 10.80 -8.93
N ASN A 84 -21.81 10.70 -10.25
CA ASN A 84 -21.97 9.42 -10.95
C ASN A 84 -20.63 8.80 -11.37
N ALA A 85 -19.52 9.51 -11.17
CA ALA A 85 -18.19 8.99 -11.48
C ALA A 85 -17.86 7.80 -10.57
N HIS A 86 -17.23 6.76 -11.16
CA HIS A 86 -16.87 5.55 -10.43
C HIS A 86 -15.91 5.81 -9.25
N ASP A 87 -15.06 6.82 -9.39
CA ASP A 87 -14.07 7.27 -8.42
C ASP A 87 -14.57 8.43 -7.55
N TYR A 88 -15.86 8.78 -7.62
CA TYR A 88 -16.44 9.80 -6.76
C TYR A 88 -16.26 9.42 -5.28
N GLY A 89 -15.81 10.39 -4.48
CA GLY A 89 -15.51 10.18 -3.06
C GLY A 89 -14.24 9.38 -2.77
N ARG A 90 -13.47 8.99 -3.80
CA ARG A 90 -12.18 8.30 -3.63
C ARG A 90 -11.02 9.29 -3.78
N PRO A 91 -9.91 9.08 -3.03
CA PRO A 91 -8.70 9.85 -3.27
C PRO A 91 -8.14 9.52 -4.66
N LYS A 92 -7.43 10.50 -5.25
CA LYS A 92 -6.73 10.28 -6.52
C LYS A 92 -5.77 9.09 -6.41
N HIS A 93 -5.80 8.21 -7.41
CA HIS A 93 -4.87 7.09 -7.50
C HIS A 93 -3.40 7.55 -7.50
N GLY A 94 -2.55 6.81 -6.79
CA GLY A 94 -1.16 7.11 -6.53
C GLY A 94 -0.93 8.26 -5.53
N SER A 95 -1.99 8.85 -4.95
CA SER A 95 -1.83 9.95 -3.99
C SER A 95 -1.40 9.44 -2.60
N LYS A 96 -0.76 10.32 -1.82
CA LYS A 96 -0.46 10.03 -0.41
C LYS A 96 -1.74 9.77 0.41
N THR A 97 -2.87 10.35 0.01
CA THR A 97 -4.16 10.10 0.67
C THR A 97 -4.65 8.68 0.43
N GLU A 98 -4.54 8.17 -0.79
CA GLU A 98 -4.86 6.77 -1.10
C GLU A 98 -3.94 5.82 -0.30
N ALA A 99 -2.62 6.05 -0.33
CA ALA A 99 -1.67 5.22 0.42
C ALA A 99 -1.95 5.18 1.92
N ARG A 100 -2.33 6.32 2.52
CA ARG A 100 -2.76 6.38 3.93
C ARG A 100 -4.05 5.62 4.17
N GLY A 101 -5.02 5.73 3.26
CA GLY A 101 -6.30 5.02 3.35
C GLY A 101 -6.10 3.50 3.33
N ILE A 102 -5.26 2.99 2.41
CA ILE A 102 -4.91 1.57 2.33
C ILE A 102 -4.25 1.12 3.64
N LYS A 103 -3.21 1.84 4.09
CA LYS A 103 -2.49 1.50 5.33
C LYS A 103 -3.42 1.50 6.56
N ALA A 104 -4.34 2.45 6.65
CA ALA A 104 -5.32 2.49 7.74
C ALA A 104 -6.29 1.30 7.66
N GLY A 105 -6.72 0.93 6.46
CA GLY A 105 -7.53 -0.26 6.23
C GLY A 105 -6.84 -1.54 6.71
N ASP A 106 -5.58 -1.75 6.30
CA ASP A 106 -4.77 -2.90 6.72
C ASP A 106 -4.59 -2.95 8.25
N TYR A 107 -4.35 -1.78 8.86
CA TYR A 107 -4.23 -1.66 10.30
C TYR A 107 -5.50 -2.09 11.01
N VAL A 108 -6.66 -1.53 10.63
CA VAL A 108 -7.95 -1.88 11.23
C VAL A 108 -8.29 -3.35 11.03
N MET A 109 -8.03 -3.90 9.84
CA MET A 109 -8.31 -5.31 9.55
C MET A 109 -7.49 -6.27 10.42
N ARG A 110 -6.21 -5.96 10.68
CA ARG A 110 -5.42 -6.74 11.65
C ARG A 110 -6.05 -6.69 13.05
N GLU A 111 -6.48 -5.51 13.51
CA GLU A 111 -7.09 -5.37 14.84
C GLU A 111 -8.39 -6.18 14.96
N VAL A 112 -9.20 -6.20 13.90
CA VAL A 112 -10.41 -7.03 13.84
C VAL A 112 -10.07 -8.52 13.90
N LEU A 113 -9.06 -8.98 13.15
CA LEU A 113 -8.63 -10.37 13.19
C LEU A 113 -8.10 -10.77 14.58
N PHE A 114 -7.28 -9.91 15.18
CA PHE A 114 -6.76 -10.13 16.52
C PHE A 114 -7.89 -10.19 17.56
N LEU A 115 -8.89 -9.30 17.47
CA LEU A 115 -10.08 -9.34 18.32
C LEU A 115 -10.84 -10.66 18.15
N CYS A 116 -11.04 -11.14 16.93
CA CYS A 116 -11.67 -12.43 16.66
C CYS A 116 -10.89 -13.60 17.28
N GLU A 117 -9.55 -13.57 17.23
CA GLU A 117 -8.69 -14.58 17.86
C GLU A 117 -8.82 -14.58 19.39
N VAL A 118 -8.82 -13.39 20.01
CA VAL A 118 -9.04 -13.23 21.44
C VAL A 118 -10.40 -13.80 21.85
N ILE A 119 -11.46 -13.48 21.10
CA ILE A 119 -12.81 -14.01 21.36
C ILE A 119 -12.80 -15.54 21.22
N ASN A 120 -12.22 -16.09 20.15
CA ASN A 120 -12.22 -17.53 19.91
C ASN A 120 -11.44 -18.32 20.98
N THR A 121 -10.44 -17.68 21.60
CA THR A 121 -9.58 -18.30 22.64
C THR A 121 -10.22 -18.23 24.03
N HIS A 122 -10.93 -17.15 24.34
CA HIS A 122 -11.43 -16.87 25.70
C HIS A 122 -12.95 -16.99 25.87
N ALA A 123 -13.70 -17.22 24.79
CA ALA A 123 -15.13 -17.42 24.86
C ALA A 123 -15.49 -18.80 25.44
N GLU A 124 -16.62 -18.85 26.13
CA GLU A 124 -17.20 -20.05 26.71
C GLU A 124 -18.20 -20.69 25.74
N GLY A 125 -18.34 -22.01 25.82
CA GLY A 125 -19.25 -22.82 25.00
C GLY A 125 -18.56 -23.51 23.81
N GLU A 126 -19.35 -24.27 23.05
CA GLU A 126 -18.87 -25.00 21.88
C GLU A 126 -19.18 -24.22 20.59
N PRO A 127 -18.32 -24.27 19.56
CA PRO A 127 -18.62 -23.70 18.27
C PRO A 127 -19.89 -24.35 17.67
N PRO A 128 -20.78 -23.57 17.03
CA PRO A 128 -20.62 -22.16 16.65
C PRO A 128 -21.07 -21.14 17.73
N ASN A 129 -21.60 -21.59 18.87
CA ASN A 129 -22.31 -20.75 19.84
C ASN A 129 -21.41 -20.27 20.99
N ARG A 130 -20.18 -19.86 20.66
CA ARG A 130 -19.24 -19.32 21.65
C ARG A 130 -19.63 -17.90 22.07
N ILE A 131 -19.56 -17.61 23.37
CA ILE A 131 -19.89 -16.29 23.92
C ILE A 131 -18.81 -15.81 24.89
N ILE A 132 -18.55 -14.50 24.88
CA ILE A 132 -17.69 -13.83 25.87
C ILE A 132 -18.38 -12.57 26.36
N ARG A 133 -18.24 -12.27 27.65
CA ARG A 133 -18.74 -11.02 28.23
C ARG A 133 -17.84 -9.86 27.84
N PHE A 134 -18.43 -8.69 27.61
CA PHE A 134 -17.70 -7.49 27.22
C PHE A 134 -16.59 -7.10 28.21
N GLY A 135 -16.85 -7.17 29.53
CA GLY A 135 -15.86 -6.79 30.56
C GLY A 135 -14.54 -7.58 30.45
N PRO A 136 -14.56 -8.93 30.57
CA PRO A 136 -13.38 -9.75 30.37
C PRO A 136 -12.71 -9.54 29.00
N LEU A 137 -13.49 -9.46 27.92
CA LEU A 137 -12.98 -9.21 26.58
C LEU A 137 -12.19 -7.89 26.52
N PHE A 138 -12.76 -6.81 27.07
CA PHE A 138 -12.13 -5.49 27.11
C PHE A 138 -10.80 -5.52 27.88
N TYR A 139 -10.76 -6.15 29.06
CA TYR A 139 -9.52 -6.23 29.85
C TYR A 139 -8.42 -7.02 29.12
N ILE A 140 -8.76 -8.15 28.51
CA ILE A 140 -7.81 -8.98 27.76
C ILE A 140 -7.31 -8.22 26.54
N TYR A 141 -8.22 -7.67 25.74
CA TYR A 141 -7.86 -6.95 24.52
C TYR A 141 -7.03 -5.69 24.82
N ALA A 142 -7.42 -4.89 25.82
CA ALA A 142 -6.69 -3.68 26.20
C ALA A 142 -5.24 -3.98 26.63
N HIS A 143 -5.02 -5.08 27.35
CA HIS A 143 -3.66 -5.49 27.75
C HIS A 143 -2.75 -5.79 26.54
N TYR A 144 -3.30 -6.32 25.44
CA TYR A 144 -2.52 -6.65 24.25
C TYR A 144 -2.50 -5.53 23.20
N SER A 145 -3.55 -4.71 23.12
CA SER A 145 -3.74 -3.66 22.12
C SER A 145 -3.03 -2.36 22.47
N ASP A 146 -2.62 -2.14 23.72
CA ASP A 146 -1.92 -0.92 24.17
C ASP A 146 -0.41 -0.93 23.81
N LYS A 147 -0.05 -1.59 22.71
CA LYS A 147 1.33 -1.87 22.28
C LYS A 147 1.52 -1.52 20.81
#